data_AF-A0A7C7D0E3-F1
#
_entry.id   AF-A0A7C7D0E3-F1
#
_cell.length_a   1.000
_cell.length_b   1.000
_cell.length_c   1.000
_cell.angle_alpha   90.00
_cell.angle_beta   90.00
_cell.angle_gamma   90.00
#
_symmetry.space_group_name_H-M   'P 1'
#
loop_
_entity.id
_entity.type
_entity.pdbx_description
1 polymer ?
#
loop_
_entity_poly.entity_id
_entity_poly.type
_entity_poly.pdbx_seq_one_letter_code
_entity_poly.pdbx_strand_id
1 'polypeptide(L)'
;MKANQLSLFFVFIFYGTTVALGYGLNQNPGHTKAVEKDSTKKPTESLDQKTKGMTMFGGLFTFYQDTTDGSLFMLIEKTQVGEEFIYFVQSV
;
A
#
# COMPACT_ATOMS: atom_id res chain seq x y z
N MET A 1 -8.30 -48.75 12.78
CA MET A 1 -9.03 -47.55 13.26
C MET A 1 -9.65 -46.86 12.05
N LYS A 2 -10.98 -46.82 11.95
CA LYS A 2 -11.66 -46.21 10.78
C LYS A 2 -11.84 -44.72 11.05
N ALA A 3 -11.01 -43.90 10.40
CA ALA A 3 -11.13 -42.45 10.49
C ALA A 3 -12.43 -42.00 9.83
N ASN A 4 -13.20 -41.19 10.56
CA ASN A 4 -14.48 -40.64 10.16
C ASN A 4 -14.27 -39.61 9.03
N GLN A 5 -14.51 -40.03 7.78
CA GLN A 5 -14.38 -39.21 6.56
C GLN A 5 -15.19 -37.91 6.61
N LEU A 6 -16.17 -37.80 7.51
CA LEU A 6 -16.99 -36.59 7.67
C LEU A 6 -16.22 -35.41 8.28
N SER A 7 -15.13 -35.66 9.02
CA SER A 7 -14.33 -34.59 9.67
C SER A 7 -13.44 -33.82 8.69
N LEU A 8 -12.96 -34.47 7.62
CA LEU A 8 -12.05 -33.86 6.65
C LEU A 8 -12.74 -32.86 5.72
N PHE A 9 -14.05 -33.00 5.48
CA PHE A 9 -14.81 -32.07 4.62
C PHE A 9 -15.10 -30.73 5.29
N PHE A 10 -15.18 -30.66 6.63
CA PHE A 10 -15.45 -29.41 7.33
C PHE A 10 -14.28 -28.42 7.31
N VAL A 11 -13.04 -28.90 7.18
CA VAL A 11 -11.84 -28.04 7.12
C VAL A 11 -11.76 -27.29 5.78
N PHE A 12 -12.20 -27.89 4.67
CA PHE A 12 -12.20 -27.24 3.36
C PHE A 12 -13.27 -26.14 3.22
N ILE A 13 -14.42 -26.29 3.86
CA ILE A 13 -15.52 -25.31 3.80
C ILE A 13 -15.17 -24.03 4.57
N PHE A 14 -14.43 -24.12 5.68
CA PHE A 14 -14.00 -22.95 6.45
C PHE A 14 -12.84 -22.18 5.81
N TYR A 15 -11.91 -22.84 5.11
CA TYR A 15 -10.81 -22.15 4.40
C TYR A 15 -11.27 -21.50 3.08
N GLY A 16 -12.31 -22.05 2.42
CA GLY A 16 -12.83 -21.48 1.17
C GLY A 16 -13.62 -20.18 1.35
N THR A 17 -14.32 -20.00 2.48
CA THR A 17 -15.15 -18.82 2.74
C THR A 17 -14.34 -17.57 3.13
N THR A 18 -13.17 -17.72 3.74
CA THR A 18 -12.27 -16.58 4.04
C THR A 18 -11.62 -16.01 2.79
N VAL A 19 -11.35 -16.84 1.77
CA VAL A 19 -10.72 -16.39 0.51
C VAL A 19 -11.73 -15.71 -0.42
N ALA A 20 -13.00 -16.14 -0.44
CA ALA A 20 -14.02 -15.57 -1.31
C ALA A 20 -14.53 -14.17 -0.86
N LEU A 21 -14.47 -13.85 0.43
CA LEU A 21 -14.83 -12.51 0.93
C LEU A 21 -13.74 -11.44 0.72
N GLY A 22 -12.53 -11.83 0.33
CA GLY A 22 -11.43 -10.89 0.05
C GLY A 22 -11.39 -10.35 -1.38
N TYR A 23 -12.04 -11.04 -2.33
CA TYR A 23 -11.94 -10.73 -3.76
C TYR A 23 -13.33 -10.65 -4.41
N GLY A 24 -14.00 -9.50 -4.26
CA GLY A 24 -15.07 -9.15 -5.19
C GLY A 24 -16.16 -8.23 -4.62
N LEU A 25 -16.00 -6.92 -4.82
CA LEU A 25 -16.99 -6.02 -5.44
C LEU A 25 -16.47 -4.57 -5.38
N ASN A 26 -15.75 -4.11 -6.40
CA ASN A 26 -15.89 -2.71 -6.83
C ASN A 26 -15.49 -2.51 -8.29
N GLN A 27 -16.43 -2.79 -9.19
CA GLN A 27 -16.54 -2.13 -10.50
C GLN A 27 -18.02 -1.81 -10.74
N ASN A 28 -18.43 -0.56 -10.50
CA ASN A 28 -19.37 0.19 -11.35
C ASN A 28 -19.44 1.68 -10.92
N PRO A 29 -19.93 2.60 -11.77
CA PRO A 29 -19.32 3.90 -12.02
C PRO A 29 -20.15 5.01 -11.36
N GLY A 30 -19.63 6.23 -11.36
CA GLY A 30 -20.42 7.46 -11.20
C GLY A 30 -21.43 7.49 -10.05
N HIS A 31 -20.97 7.82 -8.85
CA HIS A 31 -21.83 8.58 -7.94
C HIS A 31 -20.98 9.54 -7.10
N THR A 32 -21.09 10.82 -7.43
CA THR A 32 -20.78 11.97 -6.58
C THR A 32 -21.13 11.64 -5.13
N LYS A 33 -20.12 11.49 -4.27
CA LYS A 33 -20.29 11.47 -2.82
C LYS A 33 -19.74 12.77 -2.28
N ALA A 34 -20.61 13.45 -1.54
CA ALA A 34 -20.31 14.67 -0.80
C ALA A 34 -19.01 14.49 -0.02
N VAL A 35 -18.14 15.50 -0.14
CA VAL A 35 -16.93 15.63 0.68
C VAL A 35 -17.40 15.80 2.12
N GLU A 36 -17.46 14.70 2.85
CA GLU A 36 -17.43 14.74 4.31
C GLU A 36 -16.05 15.30 4.67
N LYS A 37 -16.05 16.58 5.06
CA LYS A 37 -14.85 17.28 5.53
C LYS A 37 -14.47 16.66 6.87
N ASP A 38 -13.64 15.62 6.83
CA ASP A 38 -12.91 15.13 8.00
C ASP A 38 -12.14 16.32 8.59
N SER A 39 -12.64 16.79 9.72
CA SER A 39 -12.15 17.96 10.43
C SER A 39 -11.00 17.62 11.40
N THR A 40 -10.47 16.40 11.36
CA THR A 40 -9.27 16.04 12.12
C THR A 40 -8.02 16.25 11.26
N LYS A 41 -7.76 17.50 10.85
CA LYS A 41 -6.45 17.87 10.28
C LYS A 41 -5.40 17.81 11.37
N LYS A 42 -4.83 16.62 11.59
CA LYS A 42 -3.53 16.47 12.24
C LYS A 42 -2.55 17.39 11.49
N PRO A 43 -1.72 18.20 12.17
CA PRO A 43 -0.78 19.07 11.49
C PRO A 43 0.05 18.21 10.53
N THR A 44 -0.10 18.46 9.23
CA THR A 44 0.67 17.76 8.22
C THR A 44 2.07 18.32 8.35
N GLU A 45 2.96 17.55 8.96
CA GLU A 45 4.37 17.91 9.01
C GLU A 45 4.86 18.14 7.57
N SER A 46 5.52 19.28 7.35
CA SER A 46 6.08 19.58 6.04
C SER A 46 7.17 18.58 5.68
N LEU A 47 7.34 18.31 4.38
CA LEU A 47 8.39 17.40 3.90
C LEU A 47 9.78 17.83 4.40
N ASP A 48 10.05 19.14 4.40
CA ASP A 48 11.32 19.72 4.85
C ASP A 48 11.57 19.44 6.33
N GLN A 49 10.51 19.51 7.15
CA GLN A 49 10.61 19.22 8.57
C GLN A 49 10.84 17.72 8.80
N LYS A 50 10.13 16.86 8.05
CA LYS A 50 10.25 15.40 8.19
C LYS A 50 11.59 14.86 7.71
N THR A 51 12.16 15.46 6.68
CA THR A 51 13.45 15.03 6.08
C THR A 51 14.66 15.77 6.65
N LYS A 52 14.44 16.64 7.63
CA LYS A 52 15.50 17.43 8.26
C LYS A 52 16.54 16.52 8.90
N GLY A 53 17.79 16.65 8.46
CA GLY A 53 18.91 15.86 8.99
C GLY A 53 19.03 14.47 8.39
N MET A 54 18.15 14.08 7.47
CA MET A 54 18.27 12.83 6.71
C MET A 54 19.30 12.97 5.58
N THR A 55 19.92 11.86 5.20
CA THR A 55 20.77 11.80 4.01
C THR A 55 19.91 11.60 2.76
N MET A 56 20.08 12.46 1.75
CA MET A 56 19.33 12.39 0.50
C MET A 56 20.11 11.63 -0.58
N PHE A 57 19.46 10.70 -1.26
CA PHE A 57 19.96 10.02 -2.45
C PHE A 57 19.06 10.34 -3.64
N GLY A 58 19.62 11.02 -4.65
CA GLY A 58 18.95 11.26 -5.92
C GLY A 58 19.09 10.06 -6.87
N GLY A 59 18.21 9.97 -7.87
CA GLY A 59 18.20 8.89 -8.86
C GLY A 59 16.87 8.85 -9.61
N LEU A 60 16.43 7.65 -9.99
CA LEU A 60 15.08 7.45 -10.55
C LEU A 60 13.99 7.85 -9.55
N PHE A 61 14.24 7.57 -8.28
CA PHE A 61 13.45 8.06 -7.16
C PHE A 61 14.38 8.77 -6.18
N THR A 62 13.85 9.79 -5.51
CA THR A 62 14.53 10.44 -4.39
C THR A 62 14.29 9.62 -3.13
N PHE A 63 15.37 9.24 -2.46
CA PHE A 63 15.31 8.57 -1.16
C PHE A 63 15.89 9.46 -0.06
N TYR A 64 15.37 9.29 1.15
CA TYR A 64 15.91 9.87 2.37
C TYR A 64 16.21 8.76 3.37
N GLN A 65 17.40 8.75 3.94
CA GLN A 65 17.76 7.85 5.04
C GLN A 65 17.90 8.63 6.33
N ASP A 66 17.18 8.19 7.37
CA ASP A 66 17.34 8.72 8.72
C ASP A 66 18.71 8.34 9.26
N THR A 67 19.47 9.35 9.71
CA THR A 67 20.81 9.15 10.25
C THR A 67 20.82 8.60 11.67
N THR A 68 19.67 8.52 12.32
CA THR A 68 19.51 8.07 13.72
C THR A 68 19.29 6.56 13.79
N ASP A 69 18.39 6.02 12.97
CA ASP A 69 17.99 4.61 13.00
C ASP A 69 18.24 3.87 11.67
N GLY A 70 18.63 4.57 10.60
CA GLY A 70 18.89 4.00 9.28
C GLY A 70 17.63 3.74 8.45
N SER A 71 16.45 4.15 8.91
CA SER A 71 15.18 4.01 8.19
C SER A 71 15.23 4.69 6.82
N LEU A 72 14.68 4.04 5.80
CA LEU A 72 14.69 4.54 4.42
C LEU A 72 13.28 4.97 3.98
N PHE A 73 13.19 6.16 3.41
CA PHE A 73 11.97 6.75 2.88
C PHE A 73 12.13 7.04 1.40
N MET A 74 11.08 6.84 0.61
CA MET A 74 11.01 7.22 -0.80
C MET A 74 10.06 8.40 -0.97
N LEU A 75 10.48 9.42 -1.69
CA LEU A 75 9.61 10.55 -2.03
C LEU A 75 8.66 10.15 -3.16
N ILE A 76 7.35 10.26 -2.90
CA ILE A 76 6.30 10.10 -3.89
C ILE A 76 5.46 11.39 -3.89
N GLU A 77 5.44 12.08 -5.02
CA GLU A 77 4.57 13.24 -5.22
C GLU A 77 3.17 12.79 -5.64
N LYS A 78 2.16 13.62 -5.35
CA LYS A 78 0.77 13.31 -5.71
C LYS A 78 0.57 13.09 -7.21
N THR A 79 1.34 13.80 -8.04
CA THR A 79 1.35 13.69 -9.50
C THR A 79 1.87 12.35 -10.01
N GLN A 80 2.63 11.62 -9.19
CA GLN A 80 3.18 10.31 -9.51
C GLN A 80 2.22 9.18 -9.12
N VAL A 81 1.18 9.45 -8.33
CA VAL A 81 0.23 8.41 -7.93
C VAL A 81 -0.75 8.12 -9.06
N GLY A 82 -0.81 6.86 -9.50
CA GLY A 82 -1.69 6.41 -10.59
C GLY A 82 -1.06 6.46 -11.98
N GLU A 83 0.18 6.93 -12.07
CA GLU A 83 1.01 6.85 -13.27
C GLU A 83 1.87 5.58 -13.19
N GLU A 84 1.93 4.78 -14.27
CA GLU A 84 2.80 3.61 -14.34
C GLU A 84 4.22 4.04 -14.72
N PHE A 85 5.19 3.86 -13.80
CA PHE A 85 6.60 4.07 -14.10
C PHE A 85 7.29 2.71 -14.28
N ILE A 86 7.28 2.18 -15.50
CA ILE A 86 8.10 1.02 -15.87
C ILE A 86 9.31 1.52 -16.65
N TYR A 87 10.46 1.65 -15.96
CA TYR A 87 11.73 1.94 -16.61
C TYR A 87 12.46 0.63 -16.90
N PHE A 88 12.40 0.17 -18.16
CA PHE A 88 13.25 -0.92 -18.62
C PHE A 88 14.63 -0.37 -18.97
N VAL A 89 15.63 -0.71 -18.17
CA VAL A 89 17.03 -0.60 -18.61
C VAL A 89 17.48 -2.01 -18.99
N GLN A 90 17.42 -2.33 -20.29
CA GLN A 90 18.25 -3.39 -20.83
C GLN A 90 19.66 -2.82 -20.98
N SER A 91 20.61 -3.29 -20.17
CA SER A 91 22.01 -3.14 -20.53
C SER A 91 22.31 -4.15 -21.63
N VAL A 92 22.78 -3.65 -22.77
CA VAL A 92 23.45 -4.45 -23.80
C VAL A 92 24.88 -4.73 -23.37
#